data_AF-A0A954F6X8-F1
#
_entry.id   AF-A0A954F6X8-F1
#
_cell.length_a   1.000
_cell.length_b   1.000
_cell.length_c   1.000
_cell.angle_alpha   90.00
_cell.angle_beta   90.00
_cell.angle_gamma   90.00
#
_symmetry.space_group_name_H-M   'P 1'
#
loop_
_entity.id
_entity.type
_entity.pdbx_description
1 polymer ?
#
loop_
_entity_poly.entity_id
_entity_poly.type
_entity_poly.pdbx_seq_one_letter_code
_entity_poly.pdbx_strand_id
1 'polypeptide(L)'
;DGQDAGTLKIQLDADRAPITVRNFLRICARGFYDGLTFHRVISTFMAQAGCENGDGSGRGPLPPIPGEFSNTEPARHTYGTLSMARGPDPNSAGAQFFVILDEGFSSWSLNGQYASFGHVVEGGDTLEAIAGVPVEMNFQRELSRPTKRIEIVSARVLPGGLRDKGPLPMPVRESDREGWPNTVEVQTLLIAEKGGIYPTERTADEATQVATELLARAQAGEDFNALVVEYSDDPVQRDSQPPVGFRFAREGSNPKAGLMHMLELKQEFQGRFDALGVSKRQGMLSSEEVARQARELQVELMRAARTETFIPAGQQPSLAQVAFDLEVGEVRLIPRDRSASMPGPYLMKRIR
;
A
#
# COMPACT_ATOMS: atom_id res chain seq x y z
N ASP A 1 -4.80 -29.84 -1.60
CA ASP A 1 -4.10 -30.89 -2.37
C ASP A 1 -2.89 -31.46 -1.62
N GLY A 2 -2.58 -30.97 -0.40
CA GLY A 2 -1.49 -31.52 0.43
C GLY A 2 -0.11 -31.12 -0.07
N GLN A 3 -0.02 -30.18 -1.02
CA GLN A 3 1.24 -29.64 -1.51
C GLN A 3 1.82 -28.68 -0.48
N ASP A 4 3.12 -28.83 -0.22
CA ASP A 4 3.87 -27.92 0.63
C ASP A 4 4.15 -26.62 -0.15
N ALA A 5 3.64 -25.49 0.36
CA ALA A 5 3.90 -24.17 -0.21
C ALA A 5 5.30 -23.64 0.20
N GLY A 6 5.97 -24.29 1.15
CA GLY A 6 7.29 -23.95 1.64
C GLY A 6 7.26 -23.22 2.99
N THR A 7 8.36 -22.56 3.33
CA THR A 7 8.59 -21.96 4.66
C THR A 7 8.87 -20.48 4.55
N LEU A 8 8.13 -19.67 5.32
CA LEU A 8 8.45 -18.26 5.57
C LEU A 8 9.36 -18.15 6.80
N LYS A 9 10.49 -17.46 6.67
CA LYS A 9 11.26 -16.98 7.82
C LYS A 9 11.01 -15.50 8.01
N ILE A 10 10.64 -15.14 9.23
CA ILE A 10 10.22 -13.79 9.58
C ILE A 10 11.18 -13.24 10.62
N GLN A 11 11.68 -12.03 10.37
CA GLN A 11 12.40 -11.23 11.35
C GLN A 11 11.41 -10.28 12.01
N LEU A 12 11.43 -10.24 13.35
CA LEU A 12 10.52 -9.42 14.15
C LEU A 12 11.24 -8.16 14.63
N ASP A 13 10.53 -7.04 14.60
CA ASP A 13 11.05 -5.71 14.94
C ASP A 13 10.56 -5.29 16.34
N ALA A 14 11.24 -5.82 17.36
CA ALA A 14 10.90 -5.57 18.76
C ALA A 14 11.23 -4.13 19.21
N ASP A 15 12.11 -3.43 18.51
CA ASP A 15 12.45 -2.05 18.81
C ASP A 15 11.29 -1.12 18.44
N ARG A 16 10.61 -1.41 17.33
CA ARG A 16 9.47 -0.62 16.85
C ARG A 16 8.13 -1.03 17.45
N ALA A 17 7.88 -2.32 17.61
CA ALA A 17 6.59 -2.84 18.08
C ALA A 17 6.76 -3.91 19.20
N PRO A 18 7.34 -3.54 20.36
CA PRO A 18 7.70 -4.49 21.41
C PRO A 18 6.52 -5.27 22.01
N ILE A 19 5.35 -4.63 22.17
CA ILE A 19 4.15 -5.28 22.73
C ILE A 19 3.60 -6.27 21.71
N THR A 20 3.55 -5.87 20.44
CA THR A 20 3.08 -6.68 19.33
C THR A 20 3.96 -7.90 19.12
N VAL A 21 5.28 -7.71 19.04
CA VAL A 21 6.24 -8.82 18.91
C VAL A 21 6.11 -9.78 20.08
N ARG A 22 6.03 -9.26 21.32
CA ARG A 22 5.83 -10.11 22.51
C ARG A 22 4.53 -10.89 22.44
N ASN A 23 3.44 -10.26 22.02
CA ASN A 23 2.14 -10.92 21.86
C ASN A 23 2.21 -12.04 20.82
N PHE A 24 2.74 -11.74 19.63
CA PHE A 24 2.90 -12.70 18.53
C PHE A 24 3.73 -13.90 18.96
N LEU A 25 4.89 -13.69 19.60
CA LEU A 25 5.75 -14.76 20.11
C LEU A 25 5.05 -15.64 21.14
N ARG A 26 4.24 -15.06 22.05
CA ARG A 26 3.47 -15.83 23.05
C ARG A 26 2.40 -16.70 22.40
N ILE A 27 1.77 -16.21 21.33
CA ILE A 27 0.75 -16.95 20.56
C ILE A 27 1.42 -18.08 19.78
N CYS A 28 2.54 -17.82 19.10
CA CYS A 28 3.37 -18.84 18.45
C CYS A 28 3.83 -19.93 19.43
N ALA A 29 4.35 -19.55 20.60
CA ALA A 29 4.85 -20.50 21.61
C ALA A 29 3.76 -21.42 22.17
N ARG A 30 2.48 -21.07 22.02
CA ARG A 30 1.32 -21.90 22.39
C ARG A 30 0.89 -22.85 21.26
N GLY A 31 1.52 -22.80 20.09
CA GLY A 31 1.10 -23.55 18.90
C GLY A 31 -0.23 -23.06 18.32
N PHE A 32 -0.70 -21.85 18.69
CA PHE A 32 -2.03 -21.39 18.31
C PHE A 32 -2.21 -21.21 16.80
N TYR A 33 -1.15 -20.86 16.09
CA TYR A 33 -1.21 -20.68 14.63
C TYR A 33 -1.21 -22.00 13.86
N ASP A 34 -0.89 -23.12 14.51
CA ASP A 34 -0.80 -24.42 13.86
C ASP A 34 -2.21 -24.86 13.41
N GLY A 35 -2.33 -25.19 12.14
CA GLY A 35 -3.59 -25.53 11.48
C GLY A 35 -4.48 -24.33 11.12
N LEU A 36 -4.09 -23.10 11.46
CA LEU A 36 -4.83 -21.92 11.03
C LEU A 36 -4.57 -21.63 9.55
N THR A 37 -5.46 -20.84 8.95
CA THR A 37 -5.43 -20.60 7.50
C THR A 37 -5.28 -19.14 7.17
N PHE A 38 -4.71 -18.88 5.99
CA PHE A 38 -4.91 -17.61 5.30
C PHE A 38 -6.34 -17.60 4.77
N HIS A 39 -7.22 -16.88 5.45
CA HIS A 39 -8.65 -16.86 5.16
C HIS A 39 -9.02 -15.76 4.16
N ARG A 40 -8.11 -14.81 3.94
CA ARG A 40 -8.31 -13.66 3.06
C ARG A 40 -7.00 -13.35 2.34
N VAL A 41 -6.99 -13.41 1.01
CA VAL A 41 -5.83 -13.14 0.15
C VAL A 41 -6.25 -12.18 -0.96
N ILE A 42 -5.48 -11.13 -1.15
CA ILE A 42 -5.63 -10.16 -2.24
C ILE A 42 -4.22 -9.98 -2.82
N SER A 43 -3.96 -10.54 -4.01
CA SER A 43 -2.62 -10.62 -4.61
C SER A 43 -1.96 -9.26 -4.86
N THR A 44 -2.77 -8.21 -5.01
CA THR A 44 -2.36 -6.80 -5.19
C THR A 44 -2.33 -6.01 -3.87
N PHE A 45 -2.38 -6.72 -2.72
CA PHE A 45 -2.37 -6.07 -1.42
C PHE A 45 -1.74 -6.93 -0.32
N MET A 46 -2.44 -7.93 0.20
CA MET A 46 -2.02 -8.67 1.39
C MET A 46 -2.66 -10.06 1.49
N ALA A 47 -2.07 -10.90 2.35
CA ALA A 47 -2.64 -12.15 2.81
C ALA A 47 -2.80 -12.14 4.33
N GLN A 48 -4.00 -12.41 4.83
CA GLN A 48 -4.38 -12.32 6.24
C GLN A 48 -4.68 -13.70 6.83
N ALA A 49 -4.13 -13.93 8.03
CA ALA A 49 -4.22 -15.18 8.77
C ALA A 49 -4.43 -14.93 10.28
N GLY A 50 -4.31 -15.99 11.08
CA GLY A 50 -4.38 -15.91 12.55
C GLY A 50 -5.80 -15.85 13.13
N CYS A 51 -6.80 -16.28 12.36
CA CYS A 51 -8.19 -16.39 12.80
C CYS A 51 -8.54 -17.86 13.09
N GLU A 52 -8.84 -18.17 14.35
CA GLU A 52 -9.24 -19.51 14.81
C GLU A 52 -10.51 -20.03 14.13
N ASN A 53 -11.40 -19.13 13.71
CA ASN A 53 -12.64 -19.48 13.01
C ASN A 53 -12.47 -19.61 11.49
N GLY A 54 -11.32 -19.20 10.93
CA GLY A 54 -11.07 -19.21 9.48
C GLY A 54 -11.92 -18.24 8.65
N ASP A 55 -12.67 -17.33 9.26
CA ASP A 55 -13.59 -16.40 8.57
C ASP A 55 -13.31 -14.91 8.87
N GLY A 56 -12.24 -14.62 9.63
CA GLY A 56 -11.86 -13.28 10.06
C GLY A 56 -12.58 -12.77 11.32
N SER A 57 -13.48 -13.54 11.94
CA SER A 57 -14.20 -13.14 13.16
C SER A 57 -13.44 -13.42 14.47
N GLY A 58 -12.41 -14.26 14.41
CA GLY A 58 -11.62 -14.69 15.56
C GLY A 58 -10.80 -13.55 16.18
N ARG A 59 -10.49 -13.66 17.47
CA ARG A 59 -9.69 -12.66 18.20
C ARG A 59 -8.38 -13.24 18.72
N GLY A 60 -8.29 -14.56 18.80
CA GLY A 60 -7.14 -15.25 19.34
C GLY A 60 -7.22 -15.52 20.84
N PRO A 61 -6.19 -16.17 21.41
CA PRO A 61 -6.23 -16.76 22.73
C PRO A 61 -5.78 -15.79 23.85
N LEU A 62 -5.49 -14.53 23.50
CA LEU A 62 -4.98 -13.51 24.40
C LEU A 62 -5.86 -12.24 24.34
N PRO A 63 -5.87 -11.42 25.40
CA PRO A 63 -6.55 -10.12 25.39
C PRO A 63 -5.99 -9.20 24.28
N PRO A 64 -6.80 -8.24 23.79
CA PRO A 64 -6.34 -7.27 22.81
C PRO A 64 -5.18 -6.42 23.31
N ILE A 65 -4.32 -5.99 22.38
CA ILE A 65 -3.15 -5.17 22.67
C ILE A 65 -3.31 -3.73 22.13
N PRO A 66 -2.67 -2.74 22.76
CA PRO A 66 -2.63 -1.38 22.24
C PRO A 66 -1.94 -1.31 20.88
N GLY A 67 -2.35 -0.34 20.05
CA GLY A 67 -1.72 -0.09 18.76
C GLY A 67 -0.33 0.52 18.88
N GLU A 68 0.65 -0.04 18.18
CA GLU A 68 2.04 0.46 18.10
C GLU A 68 2.34 1.00 16.70
N PHE A 69 1.83 2.19 16.39
CA PHE A 69 2.04 2.87 15.12
C PHE A 69 2.13 4.39 15.33
N SER A 70 2.88 5.06 14.45
CA SER A 70 3.13 6.49 14.54
C SER A 70 2.85 7.19 13.20
N ASN A 71 2.27 8.39 13.28
CA ASN A 71 2.11 9.28 12.14
C ASN A 71 3.35 10.15 11.89
N THR A 72 4.28 10.26 12.84
CA THR A 72 5.48 11.09 12.71
C THR A 72 6.62 10.37 12.00
N GLU A 73 6.79 9.08 12.29
CA GLU A 73 7.80 8.20 11.68
C GLU A 73 7.12 6.87 11.31
N PRO A 74 6.24 6.87 10.29
CA PRO A 74 5.44 5.70 9.98
C PRO A 74 6.30 4.58 9.38
N ALA A 75 6.17 3.38 9.96
CA ALA A 75 6.70 2.18 9.34
C ALA A 75 6.05 1.95 7.97
N ARG A 76 6.88 1.64 6.96
CA ARG A 76 6.41 1.35 5.62
C ARG A 76 5.91 -0.08 5.52
N HIS A 77 4.71 -0.25 4.97
CA HIS A 77 4.16 -1.55 4.58
C HIS A 77 4.63 -1.90 3.16
N THR A 78 5.89 -2.35 3.06
CA THR A 78 6.52 -2.88 1.85
C THR A 78 6.25 -4.37 1.69
N TYR A 79 6.63 -4.96 0.55
CA TYR A 79 6.48 -6.39 0.29
C TYR A 79 7.08 -7.23 1.42
N GLY A 80 6.36 -8.26 1.84
CA GLY A 80 6.79 -9.15 2.92
C GLY A 80 6.70 -8.54 4.32
N THR A 81 6.26 -7.28 4.50
CA THR A 81 6.02 -6.71 5.84
C THR A 81 4.86 -7.42 6.53
N LEU A 82 5.03 -7.72 7.82
CA LEU A 82 3.99 -8.24 8.70
C LEU A 82 3.40 -7.13 9.56
N SER A 83 2.08 -7.13 9.67
CA SER A 83 1.35 -6.16 10.47
C SER A 83 0.11 -6.78 11.11
N MET A 84 -0.29 -6.28 12.27
CA MET A 84 -1.43 -6.84 13.02
C MET A 84 -2.75 -6.37 12.43
N ALA A 85 -3.66 -7.31 12.18
CA ALA A 85 -5.04 -6.96 11.90
C ALA A 85 -5.74 -6.50 13.19
N ARG A 86 -6.63 -5.52 13.06
CA ARG A 86 -7.40 -4.96 14.16
C ARG A 86 -8.82 -4.62 13.70
N GLY A 87 -9.72 -4.50 14.68
CA GLY A 87 -11.02 -3.88 14.45
C GLY A 87 -10.92 -2.35 14.35
N PRO A 88 -12.08 -1.67 14.36
CA PRO A 88 -12.13 -0.21 14.30
C PRO A 88 -11.36 0.48 15.43
N ASP A 89 -11.35 -0.13 16.62
CA ASP A 89 -10.56 0.36 17.75
C ASP A 89 -9.06 0.14 17.50
N PRO A 90 -8.23 1.21 17.51
CA PRO A 90 -6.76 1.15 17.44
C PRO A 90 -6.13 0.11 18.38
N ASN A 91 -6.75 -0.16 19.54
CA ASN A 91 -6.23 -1.03 20.60
C ASN A 91 -6.91 -2.40 20.64
N SER A 92 -7.40 -2.88 19.49
CA SER A 92 -8.15 -4.15 19.38
C SER A 92 -7.40 -5.29 18.69
N ALA A 93 -6.11 -5.11 18.38
CA ALA A 93 -5.31 -6.16 17.75
C ALA A 93 -5.22 -7.40 18.66
N GLY A 94 -5.38 -8.59 18.08
CA GLY A 94 -5.46 -9.87 18.80
C GLY A 94 -4.39 -10.86 18.32
N ALA A 95 -4.82 -11.95 17.67
CA ALA A 95 -3.91 -12.91 17.02
C ALA A 95 -3.82 -12.78 15.50
N GLN A 96 -4.79 -12.09 14.87
CA GLN A 96 -4.82 -11.96 13.41
C GLN A 96 -3.71 -11.03 12.91
N PHE A 97 -3.04 -11.44 11.84
CA PHE A 97 -1.98 -10.67 11.18
C PHE A 97 -2.14 -10.77 9.67
N PHE A 98 -1.49 -9.88 8.94
CA PHE A 98 -1.37 -9.96 7.49
C PHE A 98 0.08 -9.75 7.04
N VAL A 99 0.39 -10.33 5.89
CA VAL A 99 1.67 -10.14 5.18
C VAL A 99 1.37 -9.36 3.90
N ILE A 100 2.14 -8.33 3.61
CA ILE A 100 2.01 -7.53 2.39
C ILE A 100 2.50 -8.34 1.18
N LEU A 101 1.68 -8.40 0.13
CA LEU A 101 1.95 -9.13 -1.12
C LEU A 101 2.26 -8.20 -2.31
N ASP A 102 2.03 -6.90 -2.14
CA ASP A 102 2.27 -5.89 -3.17
C ASP A 102 2.54 -4.52 -2.56
N GLU A 103 3.24 -3.67 -3.30
CA GLU A 103 3.67 -2.32 -2.88
C GLU A 103 2.87 -1.24 -3.59
N GLY A 104 1.54 -1.31 -3.47
CA GLY A 104 0.61 -0.32 -4.01
C GLY A 104 0.06 0.65 -2.96
N PHE A 105 -0.85 1.53 -3.40
CA PHE A 105 -1.52 2.52 -2.55
C PHE A 105 -2.21 1.87 -1.33
N SER A 106 -2.86 0.72 -1.52
CA SER A 106 -3.52 -0.01 -0.43
C SER A 106 -2.56 -0.31 0.72
N SER A 107 -1.33 -0.72 0.42
CA SER A 107 -0.28 -0.98 1.41
C SER A 107 0.19 0.33 2.06
N TRP A 108 0.44 1.38 1.29
CA TRP A 108 0.86 2.68 1.84
C TRP A 108 -0.19 3.31 2.74
N SER A 109 -1.48 3.10 2.46
CA SER A 109 -2.57 3.62 3.29
C SER A 109 -2.57 3.06 4.73
N LEU A 110 -1.84 1.97 4.98
CA LEU A 110 -1.70 1.36 6.30
C LEU A 110 -0.62 2.04 7.16
N ASN A 111 0.28 2.80 6.53
CA ASN A 111 1.38 3.50 7.20
C ASN A 111 0.81 4.44 8.28
N GLY A 112 1.34 4.35 9.51
CA GLY A 112 0.86 5.12 10.66
C GLY A 112 -0.51 4.69 11.21
N GLN A 113 -1.17 3.69 10.63
CA GLN A 113 -2.48 3.20 11.07
C GLN A 113 -2.48 1.76 11.59
N TYR A 114 -1.43 1.00 11.27
CA TYR A 114 -1.27 -0.41 11.64
C TYR A 114 0.16 -0.68 12.13
N ALA A 115 0.26 -1.58 13.10
CA ALA A 115 1.53 -1.93 13.74
C ALA A 115 2.32 -2.90 12.88
N SER A 116 3.23 -2.37 12.07
CA SER A 116 4.26 -3.16 11.37
C SER A 116 5.26 -3.69 12.40
N PHE A 117 5.33 -5.01 12.56
CA PHE A 117 6.10 -5.65 13.64
C PHE A 117 7.12 -6.68 13.14
N GLY A 118 7.25 -6.86 11.83
CA GLY A 118 8.25 -7.75 11.27
C GLY A 118 8.23 -7.76 9.75
N HIS A 119 9.11 -8.55 9.15
CA HIS A 119 9.19 -8.75 7.72
C HIS A 119 9.69 -10.16 7.38
N VAL A 120 9.24 -10.69 6.24
CA VAL A 120 9.77 -11.93 5.67
C VAL A 120 11.18 -11.67 5.16
N VAL A 121 12.13 -12.54 5.53
CA VAL A 121 13.53 -12.50 5.10
C VAL A 121 13.95 -13.70 4.24
N GLU A 122 13.21 -14.81 4.32
CA GLU A 122 13.35 -15.97 3.43
C GLU A 122 11.98 -16.59 3.15
N GLY A 123 11.81 -17.18 1.97
CA GLY A 123 10.54 -17.79 1.55
C GLY A 123 9.71 -16.92 0.60
N GLY A 124 10.34 -16.07 -0.23
CA GLY A 124 9.64 -15.27 -1.24
C GLY A 124 8.77 -16.12 -2.17
N ASP A 125 9.27 -17.27 -2.63
CA ASP A 125 8.50 -18.20 -3.47
C ASP A 125 7.25 -18.75 -2.76
N THR A 126 7.35 -18.98 -1.44
CA THR A 126 6.18 -19.37 -0.61
C THR A 126 5.17 -18.23 -0.54
N LEU A 127 5.63 -16.99 -0.40
CA LEU A 127 4.77 -15.82 -0.35
C LEU A 127 4.04 -15.61 -1.70
N GLU A 128 4.74 -15.79 -2.82
CA GLU A 128 4.15 -15.75 -4.16
C GLU A 128 3.20 -16.94 -4.41
N ALA A 129 3.51 -18.13 -3.90
CA ALA A 129 2.60 -19.28 -3.99
C ALA A 129 1.28 -19.00 -3.25
N ILE A 130 1.34 -18.33 -2.10
CA ILE A 130 0.14 -17.86 -1.36
C ILE A 130 -0.61 -16.81 -2.19
N ALA A 131 0.09 -15.82 -2.74
CA ALA A 131 -0.49 -14.75 -3.55
C ALA A 131 -1.17 -15.27 -4.83
N GLY A 132 -0.62 -16.31 -5.44
CA GLY A 132 -1.10 -16.89 -6.69
C GLY A 132 -2.30 -17.83 -6.55
N VAL A 133 -2.77 -18.12 -5.33
CA VAL A 133 -3.95 -18.97 -5.14
C VAL A 133 -5.19 -18.26 -5.68
N PRO A 134 -5.95 -18.87 -6.61
CA PRO A 134 -7.20 -18.27 -7.09
C PRO A 134 -8.17 -18.02 -5.93
N VAL A 135 -8.88 -16.90 -5.98
CA VAL A 135 -9.81 -16.46 -4.94
C VAL A 135 -11.24 -16.38 -5.46
N GLU A 136 -12.20 -16.45 -4.54
CA GLU A 136 -13.63 -16.29 -4.78
C GLU A 136 -14.24 -15.27 -3.81
N MET A 137 -15.52 -14.95 -4.00
CA MET A 137 -16.21 -13.99 -3.14
C MET A 137 -16.37 -14.52 -1.72
N ASN A 138 -15.99 -13.71 -0.73
CA ASN A 138 -16.28 -13.96 0.68
C ASN A 138 -17.72 -13.53 1.04
N PHE A 139 -18.11 -13.71 2.30
CA PHE A 139 -19.45 -13.36 2.80
C PHE A 139 -19.76 -11.85 2.75
N GLN A 140 -18.73 -11.01 2.69
CA GLN A 140 -18.82 -9.55 2.51
C GLN A 140 -18.81 -9.13 1.03
N ARG A 141 -18.83 -10.09 0.09
CA ARG A 141 -18.76 -9.88 -1.37
C ARG A 141 -17.42 -9.30 -1.85
N GLU A 142 -16.34 -9.51 -1.11
CA GLU A 142 -14.98 -9.20 -1.54
C GLU A 142 -14.36 -10.43 -2.20
N LEU A 143 -13.71 -10.26 -3.35
CA LEU A 143 -13.01 -11.33 -4.07
C LEU A 143 -11.67 -11.65 -3.39
N SER A 144 -11.73 -12.36 -2.26
CA SER A 144 -10.56 -12.55 -1.40
C SER A 144 -10.49 -13.89 -0.68
N ARG A 145 -11.53 -14.74 -0.76
CA ARG A 145 -11.48 -16.06 -0.11
C ARG A 145 -10.67 -17.03 -0.98
N PRO A 146 -9.58 -17.64 -0.50
CA PRO A 146 -8.84 -18.61 -1.29
C PRO A 146 -9.69 -19.82 -1.67
N THR A 147 -9.66 -20.22 -2.94
CA THR A 147 -10.34 -21.43 -3.44
C THR A 147 -9.67 -22.71 -2.94
N LYS A 148 -8.40 -22.61 -2.54
CA LYS A 148 -7.65 -23.68 -1.86
C LYS A 148 -7.34 -23.25 -0.44
N ARG A 149 -7.45 -24.18 0.50
CA ARG A 149 -7.04 -23.95 1.89
C ARG A 149 -5.52 -23.80 1.95
N ILE A 150 -5.06 -22.63 2.39
CA ILE A 150 -3.65 -22.32 2.65
C ILE A 150 -3.44 -22.38 4.16
N GLU A 151 -2.74 -23.41 4.64
CA GLU A 151 -2.62 -23.74 6.05
C GLU A 151 -1.22 -23.44 6.60
N ILE A 152 -1.17 -22.86 7.78
CA ILE A 152 0.05 -22.76 8.59
C ILE A 152 0.23 -24.10 9.29
N VAL A 153 1.06 -24.98 8.72
CA VAL A 153 1.28 -26.32 9.28
C VAL A 153 1.94 -26.23 10.67
N SER A 154 2.90 -25.33 10.85
CA SER A 154 3.48 -25.04 12.15
C SER A 154 4.09 -23.64 12.18
N ALA A 155 4.02 -22.97 13.34
CA ALA A 155 4.73 -21.72 13.60
C ALA A 155 5.65 -21.87 14.82
N ARG A 156 6.97 -21.76 14.61
CA ARG A 156 7.97 -21.94 15.67
C ARG A 156 8.94 -20.78 15.77
N VAL A 157 9.33 -20.44 16.99
CA VAL A 157 10.37 -19.45 17.28
C VAL A 157 11.73 -20.09 17.07
N LEU A 158 12.55 -19.53 16.18
CA LEU A 158 13.90 -20.04 15.90
C LEU A 158 14.90 -19.47 16.90
N PRO A 159 15.76 -20.30 17.52
CA PRO A 159 16.84 -19.83 18.40
C PRO A 159 17.97 -19.17 17.57
N GLY A 160 18.56 -18.11 18.11
CA GLY A 160 19.79 -17.50 17.58
C GLY A 160 19.64 -16.17 16.85
N GLY A 161 18.40 -15.69 16.64
CA GLY A 161 18.14 -14.49 15.84
C GLY A 161 18.48 -14.70 14.37
N LEU A 162 17.68 -14.14 13.46
CA LEU A 162 18.09 -14.12 12.06
C LEU A 162 19.17 -13.05 11.91
N ARG A 163 20.27 -13.37 11.20
CA ARG A 163 21.20 -12.33 10.74
C ARG A 163 20.35 -11.37 9.90
N ASP A 164 20.38 -10.08 10.23
CA ASP A 164 19.59 -9.07 9.54
C ASP A 164 19.91 -9.11 8.04
N LYS A 165 19.00 -9.68 7.24
CA LYS A 165 19.12 -9.78 5.79
C LYS A 165 18.41 -8.61 5.09
N GLY A 166 17.71 -7.76 5.85
CA GLY A 166 16.79 -6.77 5.30
C GLY A 166 15.53 -7.38 4.68
N PRO A 167 14.57 -6.53 4.26
CA PRO A 167 13.32 -6.98 3.64
C PRO A 167 13.58 -7.70 2.31
N LEU A 168 12.78 -8.73 2.02
CA LEU A 168 12.80 -9.37 0.71
C LEU A 168 12.43 -8.35 -0.39
N PRO A 169 13.18 -8.27 -1.50
CA PRO A 169 12.76 -7.46 -2.62
C PRO A 169 11.51 -8.05 -3.25
N MET A 170 10.62 -7.18 -3.74
CA MET A 170 9.48 -7.60 -4.56
C MET A 170 9.98 -8.39 -5.78
N PRO A 171 9.47 -9.60 -6.05
CA PRO A 171 9.87 -10.36 -7.23
C PRO A 171 9.42 -9.65 -8.52
N VAL A 172 10.25 -9.74 -9.56
CA VAL A 172 9.88 -9.30 -10.90
C VAL A 172 8.89 -10.34 -11.46
N ARG A 173 7.60 -10.01 -11.47
CA ARG A 173 6.58 -10.85 -12.12
C ARG A 173 6.74 -10.70 -13.64
N GLU A 174 7.01 -11.80 -14.36
CA GLU A 174 7.10 -11.76 -15.83
C GLU A 174 5.80 -11.21 -16.44
N SER A 175 5.97 -10.37 -17.47
CA SER A 175 4.90 -9.64 -18.13
C SER A 175 3.70 -10.52 -18.47
N ASP A 176 2.50 -10.07 -18.15
CA ASP A 176 1.28 -10.74 -18.54
C ASP A 176 1.13 -10.65 -20.08
N ARG A 177 1.57 -11.72 -20.74
CA ARG A 177 1.27 -12.16 -22.11
C ARG A 177 1.70 -11.31 -23.31
N GLU A 178 2.21 -10.08 -23.15
CA GLU A 178 2.51 -9.21 -24.31
C GLU A 178 3.85 -8.44 -24.23
N GLY A 179 4.80 -8.84 -23.38
CA GLY A 179 6.14 -8.22 -23.35
C GLY A 179 6.21 -6.81 -22.75
N TRP A 180 5.13 -6.33 -22.11
CA TRP A 180 5.08 -5.05 -21.40
C TRP A 180 5.52 -5.20 -19.93
N PRO A 181 6.28 -4.25 -19.35
CA PRO A 181 6.71 -4.36 -17.97
C PRO A 181 5.55 -4.22 -16.99
N ASN A 182 5.46 -5.12 -16.00
CA ASN A 182 4.44 -5.13 -14.94
C ASN A 182 4.60 -3.98 -13.92
N THR A 183 5.71 -3.27 -14.01
CA THR A 183 6.08 -2.16 -13.15
C THR A 183 6.87 -1.16 -13.99
N VAL A 184 6.42 0.10 -13.99
CA VAL A 184 7.21 1.21 -14.52
C VAL A 184 7.81 1.99 -13.36
N GLU A 185 9.13 2.13 -13.30
CA GLU A 185 9.81 2.99 -12.33
C GLU A 185 10.20 4.32 -12.99
N VAL A 186 9.74 5.44 -12.41
CA VAL A 186 10.02 6.80 -12.92
C VAL A 186 10.75 7.62 -11.88
N GLN A 187 11.93 8.12 -12.22
CA GLN A 187 12.68 9.04 -11.40
C GLN A 187 12.40 10.49 -11.76
N THR A 188 12.37 11.35 -10.75
CA THR A 188 12.03 12.76 -10.89
C THR A 188 13.12 13.62 -10.27
N LEU A 189 13.48 14.71 -10.95
CA LEU A 189 14.27 15.81 -10.42
C LEU A 189 13.36 17.06 -10.37
N LEU A 190 13.10 17.54 -9.16
CA LEU A 190 12.32 18.75 -8.90
C LEU A 190 13.26 19.95 -8.72
N ILE A 191 12.95 21.04 -9.43
CA ILE A 191 13.64 22.32 -9.28
C ILE A 191 12.59 23.35 -8.87
N ALA A 192 12.62 23.76 -7.60
CA ALA A 192 11.63 24.67 -7.04
C ALA A 192 11.88 26.12 -7.43
N GLU A 193 10.80 26.92 -7.41
CA GLU A 193 10.83 28.38 -7.51
C GLU A 193 10.38 29.07 -6.21
N LYS A 194 10.76 30.33 -6.05
CA LYS A 194 10.48 31.19 -4.90
C LYS A 194 8.98 31.39 -4.75
N GLY A 195 8.49 31.25 -3.52
CA GLY A 195 7.06 31.21 -3.22
C GLY A 195 6.43 29.82 -3.40
N GLY A 196 7.24 28.82 -3.77
CA GLY A 196 6.87 27.43 -3.75
C GLY A 196 6.79 26.82 -2.35
N ILE A 197 6.41 25.54 -2.31
CA ILE A 197 6.30 24.77 -1.07
C ILE A 197 7.68 24.47 -0.47
N TYR A 198 8.71 24.40 -1.30
CA TYR A 198 10.09 24.15 -0.88
C TYR A 198 10.87 25.47 -0.76
N PRO A 199 11.67 25.65 0.31
CA PRO A 199 12.38 26.88 0.55
C PRO A 199 13.50 27.05 -0.48
N THR A 200 13.30 27.97 -1.42
CA THR A 200 14.25 28.34 -2.46
C THR A 200 14.17 29.83 -2.76
N GLU A 201 15.27 30.39 -3.24
CA GLU A 201 15.37 31.81 -3.62
C GLU A 201 15.22 32.04 -5.13
N ARG A 202 15.27 30.98 -5.94
CA ARG A 202 15.23 31.04 -7.42
C ARG A 202 13.90 31.56 -7.94
N THR A 203 13.91 32.47 -8.91
CA THR A 203 12.71 32.89 -9.65
C THR A 203 12.18 31.77 -10.57
N ALA A 204 10.96 31.94 -11.11
CA ALA A 204 10.38 30.99 -12.07
C ALA A 204 11.23 30.83 -13.34
N ASP A 205 11.80 31.94 -13.83
CA ASP A 205 12.65 31.95 -15.02
C ASP A 205 13.99 31.25 -14.75
N GLU A 206 14.61 31.52 -13.59
CA GLU A 206 15.83 30.84 -13.16
C GLU A 206 15.61 29.34 -12.97
N ALA A 207 14.50 28.93 -12.35
CA ALA A 207 14.16 27.52 -12.21
C ALA A 207 14.01 26.83 -13.57
N THR A 208 13.37 27.50 -14.53
CA THR A 208 13.20 27.00 -15.91
C THR A 208 14.53 26.89 -16.65
N GLN A 209 15.43 27.86 -16.47
CA GLN A 209 16.75 27.84 -17.07
C GLN A 209 17.61 26.69 -16.54
N VAL A 210 17.63 26.50 -15.22
CA VAL A 210 18.34 25.37 -14.57
C VAL A 210 17.78 24.04 -15.07
N ALA A 211 16.45 23.90 -15.17
CA ALA A 211 15.85 22.67 -15.69
C ALA A 211 16.24 22.38 -17.14
N THR A 212 16.34 23.42 -17.97
CA THR A 212 16.75 23.31 -19.37
C THR A 212 18.21 22.87 -19.50
N GLU A 213 19.09 23.40 -18.66
CA GLU A 213 20.50 23.01 -18.62
C GLU A 213 20.68 21.56 -18.17
N LEU A 214 20.00 21.17 -17.08
CA LEU A 214 20.08 19.81 -16.54
C LEU A 214 19.45 18.78 -17.49
N LEU A 215 18.43 19.17 -18.25
CA LEU A 215 17.91 18.35 -19.35
C LEU A 215 18.99 18.08 -20.40
N ALA A 216 19.70 19.11 -20.86
CA ALA A 216 20.75 18.96 -21.87
C ALA A 216 21.89 18.08 -21.37
N ARG A 217 22.30 18.24 -20.10
CA ARG A 217 23.31 17.38 -19.43
C ARG A 217 22.87 15.92 -19.36
N ALA A 218 21.64 15.68 -18.93
CA ALA A 218 21.07 14.34 -18.88
C ALA A 218 20.97 13.69 -20.27
N GLN A 219 20.57 14.45 -21.29
CA GLN A 219 20.52 13.99 -22.69
C GLN A 219 21.92 13.73 -23.27
N ALA A 220 22.96 14.42 -22.79
CA ALA A 220 24.35 14.16 -23.13
C ALA A 220 24.93 12.90 -22.46
N GLY A 221 24.14 12.19 -21.65
CA GLY A 221 24.53 10.92 -21.03
C GLY A 221 25.14 11.04 -19.64
N GLU A 222 25.05 12.22 -19.01
CA GLU A 222 25.45 12.38 -17.61
C GLU A 222 24.54 11.56 -16.67
N ASP A 223 25.09 11.13 -15.53
CA ASP A 223 24.35 10.29 -14.59
C ASP A 223 23.20 11.07 -13.95
N PHE A 224 21.98 10.75 -14.39
CA PHE A 224 20.76 11.34 -13.87
C PHE A 224 20.59 11.17 -12.35
N ASN A 225 21.09 10.08 -11.77
CA ASN A 225 21.02 9.91 -10.30
C ASN A 225 21.89 10.94 -9.58
N ALA A 226 23.08 11.23 -10.11
CA ALA A 226 23.97 12.25 -9.57
C ALA A 226 23.32 13.64 -9.71
N LEU A 227 22.70 13.93 -10.85
CA LEU A 227 21.96 15.18 -11.07
C LEU A 227 20.78 15.33 -10.11
N VAL A 228 20.04 14.26 -9.84
CA VAL A 228 18.94 14.25 -8.87
C VAL A 228 19.46 14.52 -7.46
N VAL A 229 20.54 13.85 -7.05
CA VAL A 229 21.16 14.06 -5.73
C VAL A 229 21.66 15.49 -5.55
N GLU A 230 22.32 16.04 -6.57
CA GLU A 230 22.96 17.36 -6.50
C GLU A 230 21.95 18.52 -6.58
N TYR A 231 20.96 18.43 -7.47
CA TYR A 231 20.11 19.56 -7.84
C TYR A 231 18.66 19.44 -7.38
N SER A 232 18.25 18.32 -6.78
CA SER A 232 16.88 18.18 -6.30
C SER A 232 16.63 19.09 -5.09
N ASP A 233 15.47 19.75 -5.12
CA ASP A 233 14.89 20.48 -4.00
C ASP A 233 13.86 19.63 -3.21
N ASP A 234 13.82 18.31 -3.45
CA ASP A 234 12.98 17.35 -2.72
C ASP A 234 13.48 17.15 -1.27
N PRO A 235 12.60 17.05 -0.25
CA PRO A 235 12.95 16.83 1.15
C PRO A 235 13.53 15.43 1.47
N VAL A 236 13.49 14.45 0.55
CA VAL A 236 14.20 13.17 0.76
C VAL A 236 15.70 13.44 0.74
N GLN A 237 16.37 13.17 1.88
CA GLN A 237 17.77 13.51 2.18
C GLN A 237 18.70 13.39 0.96
N ARG A 238 19.20 14.55 0.48
CA ARG A 238 20.24 14.67 -0.57
C ARG A 238 21.37 13.65 -0.43
N ASP A 239 21.73 13.28 0.79
CA ASP A 239 22.96 12.56 1.08
C ASP A 239 22.81 11.03 1.23
N SER A 240 21.60 10.47 1.16
CA SER A 240 21.39 9.08 1.59
C SER A 240 20.94 8.13 0.48
N GLN A 241 19.98 8.48 -0.37
CA GLN A 241 19.56 7.68 -1.53
C GLN A 241 18.88 8.56 -2.58
N PRO A 242 19.09 8.35 -3.89
CA PRO A 242 18.28 9.00 -4.91
C PRO A 242 16.80 8.65 -4.68
N PRO A 243 15.85 9.57 -4.93
CA PRO A 243 14.43 9.32 -4.76
C PRO A 243 14.05 8.08 -5.58
N VAL A 244 13.56 7.07 -4.86
CA VAL A 244 13.05 5.82 -5.41
C VAL A 244 11.88 6.18 -6.31
N GLY A 245 11.91 5.73 -7.57
CA GLY A 245 10.96 6.20 -8.56
C GLY A 245 9.50 5.88 -8.24
N PHE A 246 8.58 6.54 -8.93
CA PHE A 246 7.17 6.18 -8.90
C PHE A 246 6.97 4.83 -9.58
N ARG A 247 6.35 3.89 -8.88
CA ARG A 247 5.98 2.57 -9.40
C ARG A 247 4.55 2.60 -9.96
N PHE A 248 4.39 2.40 -11.26
CA PHE A 248 3.07 2.23 -11.88
C PHE A 248 2.81 0.75 -12.16
N ALA A 249 1.79 0.18 -11.53
CA ALA A 249 1.27 -1.17 -11.82
C ALA A 249 0.25 -1.11 -12.97
N ARG A 250 0.18 -2.19 -13.78
CA ARG A 250 -0.64 -2.26 -15.02
C ARG A 250 -2.15 -2.16 -14.83
N GLU A 251 -2.72 -2.05 -13.63
CA GLU A 251 -4.18 -1.99 -13.51
C GLU A 251 -4.73 -0.67 -14.08
N GLY A 252 -5.15 -0.71 -15.35
CA GLY A 252 -5.89 0.32 -16.10
C GLY A 252 -7.27 0.64 -15.54
N SER A 253 -7.40 0.74 -14.23
CA SER A 253 -8.28 1.76 -13.68
C SER A 253 -7.45 3.04 -13.60
N ASN A 254 -7.97 4.21 -13.96
CA ASN A 254 -7.40 5.44 -13.42
C ASN A 254 -7.71 5.40 -11.93
N PRO A 255 -6.79 4.93 -11.05
CA PRO A 255 -7.14 4.72 -9.67
C PRO A 255 -7.41 6.08 -9.07
N LYS A 256 -6.72 7.15 -9.50
CA LYS A 256 -6.99 8.51 -9.03
C LYS A 256 -8.43 8.96 -9.23
N ALA A 257 -9.09 8.74 -10.37
CA ALA A 257 -10.47 9.22 -10.52
C ALA A 257 -11.45 8.41 -9.66
N GLY A 258 -11.42 7.08 -9.73
CA GLY A 258 -12.30 6.23 -8.93
C GLY A 258 -11.97 6.25 -7.44
N LEU A 259 -10.69 6.40 -7.06
CA LEU A 259 -10.21 6.51 -5.69
C LEU A 259 -10.47 7.90 -5.12
N MET A 260 -10.31 8.99 -5.91
CA MET A 260 -10.69 10.34 -5.47
C MET A 260 -12.20 10.45 -5.34
N HIS A 261 -12.96 9.88 -6.28
CA HIS A 261 -14.42 9.82 -6.15
C HIS A 261 -14.85 8.92 -4.98
N MET A 262 -14.20 7.78 -4.76
CA MET A 262 -14.39 6.96 -3.55
C MET A 262 -13.96 7.69 -2.28
N LEU A 263 -12.94 8.55 -2.33
CA LEU A 263 -12.48 9.36 -1.20
C LEU A 263 -13.49 10.48 -0.91
N GLU A 264 -14.03 11.12 -1.94
CA GLU A 264 -15.11 12.12 -1.89
C GLU A 264 -16.40 11.49 -1.35
N LEU A 265 -16.82 10.35 -1.90
CA LEU A 265 -17.94 9.56 -1.39
C LEU A 265 -17.69 9.12 0.05
N LYS A 266 -16.48 8.66 0.38
CA LYS A 266 -16.16 8.26 1.76
C LYS A 266 -16.19 9.46 2.70
N GLN A 267 -15.71 10.64 2.30
CA GLN A 267 -15.79 11.85 3.11
C GLN A 267 -17.23 12.36 3.26
N GLU A 268 -18.01 12.37 2.19
CA GLU A 268 -19.42 12.75 2.18
C GLU A 268 -20.24 11.82 3.10
N PHE A 269 -20.12 10.51 2.89
CA PHE A 269 -20.83 9.53 3.69
C PHE A 269 -20.34 9.49 5.14
N GLN A 270 -19.05 9.68 5.39
CA GLN A 270 -18.51 9.83 6.75
C GLN A 270 -19.14 11.04 7.46
N GLY A 271 -19.26 12.18 6.79
CA GLY A 271 -19.96 13.35 7.34
C GLY A 271 -21.43 13.07 7.65
N ARG A 272 -22.11 12.28 6.82
CA ARG A 272 -23.50 11.85 7.05
C ARG A 272 -23.61 10.86 8.23
N PHE A 273 -22.67 9.94 8.40
CA PHE A 273 -22.61 9.06 9.57
C PHE A 273 -22.32 9.83 10.85
N ASP A 274 -21.42 10.81 10.81
CA ASP A 274 -21.09 11.65 11.96
C ASP A 274 -22.30 12.52 12.38
N ALA A 275 -23.06 13.02 11.41
CA ALA A 275 -24.30 13.74 11.64
C ALA A 275 -25.35 12.88 12.36
N LEU A 276 -25.51 11.61 12.01
CA LEU A 276 -26.37 10.68 12.75
C LEU A 276 -25.92 10.52 14.21
N GLY A 277 -24.60 10.46 14.44
CA GLY A 277 -24.02 10.42 15.79
C GLY A 277 -24.29 11.69 16.59
N VAL A 278 -24.24 12.87 15.95
CA VAL A 278 -24.60 14.15 16.57
C VAL A 278 -26.09 14.21 16.91
N SER A 279 -26.98 13.84 15.97
CA SER A 279 -28.42 13.82 16.18
C SER A 279 -28.83 12.86 17.31
N LYS A 280 -28.14 11.72 17.45
CA LYS A 280 -28.32 10.81 18.58
C LYS A 280 -27.93 11.48 19.91
N ARG A 281 -26.77 12.14 19.97
CA ARG A 281 -26.29 12.85 21.17
C ARG A 281 -27.20 14.00 21.58
N GLN A 282 -27.84 14.65 20.60
CA GLN A 282 -28.80 15.73 20.82
C GLN A 282 -30.22 15.22 21.12
N GLY A 283 -30.44 13.91 21.19
CA GLY A 283 -31.75 13.31 21.46
C GLY A 283 -32.77 13.47 20.33
N MET A 284 -32.32 13.84 19.13
CA MET A 284 -33.18 14.07 17.96
C MET A 284 -33.55 12.76 17.22
N LEU A 285 -32.78 11.69 17.43
CA LEU A 285 -33.04 10.37 16.86
C LEU A 285 -32.86 9.28 17.93
N SER A 286 -33.75 8.28 17.90
CA SER A 286 -33.62 7.07 18.70
C SER A 286 -32.50 6.15 18.18
N SER A 287 -32.04 5.23 19.02
CA SER A 287 -31.00 4.26 18.62
C SER A 287 -31.44 3.36 17.46
N GLU A 288 -32.73 3.03 17.36
CA GLU A 288 -33.28 2.23 16.26
C GLU A 288 -33.33 3.02 14.95
N GLU A 289 -33.69 4.30 15.01
CA GLU A 289 -33.70 5.19 13.84
C GLU A 289 -32.30 5.44 13.29
N VAL A 290 -31.31 5.64 14.18
CA VAL A 290 -29.90 5.76 13.80
C VAL A 290 -29.42 4.49 13.10
N ALA A 291 -29.76 3.30 13.64
CA ALA A 291 -29.36 2.03 13.04
C ALA A 291 -30.02 1.80 11.67
N ARG A 292 -31.28 2.21 11.50
CA ARG A 292 -31.99 2.13 10.20
C ARG A 292 -31.36 3.06 9.18
N GLN A 293 -31.17 4.33 9.52
CA GLN A 293 -30.59 5.33 8.62
C GLN A 293 -29.13 5.00 8.26
N ALA A 294 -28.36 4.45 9.20
CA ALA A 294 -27.01 3.97 8.94
C ALA A 294 -26.97 2.83 7.91
N ARG A 295 -27.91 1.88 7.97
CA ARG A 295 -28.04 0.80 6.97
C ARG A 295 -28.44 1.34 5.59
N GLU A 296 -29.33 2.33 5.55
CA GLU A 296 -29.73 2.98 4.29
C GLU A 296 -28.55 3.71 3.64
N LEU A 297 -27.80 4.50 4.42
CA LEU A 297 -26.56 5.14 3.98
C LEU A 297 -25.54 4.12 3.46
N GLN A 298 -25.41 2.97 4.13
CA GLN A 298 -24.49 1.93 3.70
C GLN A 298 -24.92 1.28 2.38
N VAL A 299 -26.22 1.07 2.15
CA VAL A 299 -26.75 0.57 0.87
C VAL A 299 -26.56 1.61 -0.24
N GLU A 300 -26.74 2.89 0.07
CA GLU A 300 -26.55 4.01 -0.85
C GLU A 300 -25.08 4.14 -1.28
N LEU A 301 -24.14 4.09 -0.32
CA LEU A 301 -22.70 4.03 -0.60
C LEU A 301 -22.35 2.84 -1.50
N MET A 302 -22.89 1.65 -1.21
CA MET A 302 -22.66 0.45 -2.03
C MET A 302 -23.27 0.54 -3.43
N ARG A 303 -24.34 1.34 -3.63
CA ARG A 303 -24.90 1.61 -4.96
C ARG A 303 -24.08 2.64 -5.71
N ALA A 304 -23.68 3.73 -5.06
CA ALA A 304 -22.82 4.77 -5.64
C ALA A 304 -21.46 4.20 -6.09
N ALA A 305 -20.87 3.32 -5.27
CA ALA A 305 -19.63 2.61 -5.61
C ALA A 305 -19.80 1.58 -6.75
N ARG A 306 -21.03 1.12 -7.03
CA ARG A 306 -21.34 0.15 -8.10
C ARG A 306 -21.52 0.77 -9.48
N THR A 307 -21.91 2.04 -9.56
CA THR A 307 -22.14 2.73 -10.85
C THR A 307 -20.86 3.03 -11.63
N GLU A 308 -19.68 2.86 -11.03
CA GLU A 308 -18.38 3.13 -11.69
C GLU A 308 -17.42 1.93 -11.74
N THR A 309 -17.86 0.73 -11.33
CA THR A 309 -17.05 -0.48 -11.48
C THR A 309 -17.45 -1.22 -12.75
N PHE A 310 -16.43 -1.50 -13.60
CA PHE A 310 -16.46 -2.24 -14.87
C PHE A 310 -16.78 -1.43 -16.15
N ILE A 311 -15.75 -0.84 -16.76
CA ILE A 311 -15.70 -0.74 -18.24
C ILE A 311 -15.10 -2.06 -18.74
N PRO A 312 -15.76 -2.84 -19.61
CA PRO A 312 -15.19 -4.04 -20.20
C PRO A 312 -13.88 -3.73 -20.93
N ALA A 313 -12.87 -4.60 -20.79
CA ALA A 313 -11.51 -4.39 -21.27
C ALA A 313 -11.39 -3.98 -22.76
N GLY A 314 -12.39 -4.26 -23.60
CA GLY A 314 -12.42 -3.88 -25.02
C GLY A 314 -12.88 -2.45 -25.34
N GLN A 315 -13.24 -1.64 -24.34
CA GLN A 315 -13.74 -0.26 -24.54
C GLN A 315 -12.98 0.79 -23.72
N GLN A 316 -11.87 0.45 -23.08
CA GLN A 316 -11.06 1.42 -22.38
C GLN A 316 -10.12 2.16 -23.33
N PRO A 317 -10.03 3.50 -23.26
CA PRO A 317 -8.95 4.21 -23.92
C PRO A 317 -7.62 3.83 -23.28
N SER A 318 -6.64 3.48 -24.10
CA SER A 318 -5.31 3.01 -23.66
C SER A 318 -4.56 4.10 -22.88
N LEU A 319 -3.51 3.73 -22.12
CA LEU A 319 -2.60 4.68 -21.47
C LEU A 319 -2.00 5.69 -22.49
N ALA A 320 -1.87 5.29 -23.75
CA ALA A 320 -1.45 6.15 -24.87
C ALA A 320 -2.43 7.28 -25.20
N GLN A 321 -3.67 7.24 -24.68
CA GLN A 321 -4.69 8.27 -24.93
C GLN A 321 -4.82 9.31 -23.81
N VAL A 322 -4.18 9.13 -22.64
CA VAL A 322 -4.41 10.01 -21.48
C VAL A 322 -3.24 10.93 -21.15
N ALA A 323 -1.97 10.52 -21.27
CA ALA A 323 -0.84 11.45 -21.35
C ALA A 323 0.47 10.69 -21.57
N PHE A 324 1.21 11.13 -22.60
CA PHE A 324 2.62 10.83 -22.91
C PHE A 324 2.95 9.49 -23.58
N ASP A 325 3.51 9.60 -24.80
CA ASP A 325 4.31 8.56 -25.44
C ASP A 325 5.67 8.46 -24.75
N LEU A 326 6.05 7.30 -24.19
CA LEU A 326 7.34 7.14 -23.49
C LEU A 326 7.90 5.71 -23.59
N GLU A 327 8.99 5.56 -24.32
CA GLU A 327 9.81 4.34 -24.43
C GLU A 327 11.20 4.58 -23.77
N VAL A 328 11.97 3.53 -23.48
CA VAL A 328 13.17 3.59 -22.62
C VAL A 328 14.20 4.60 -23.16
N GLY A 329 14.47 5.67 -22.41
CA GLY A 329 15.60 6.58 -22.62
C GLY A 329 15.30 8.08 -22.61
N GLU A 330 14.03 8.50 -22.64
CA GLU A 330 13.72 9.91 -22.86
C GLU A 330 13.62 10.72 -21.56
N VAL A 331 14.54 11.68 -21.39
CA VAL A 331 14.43 12.74 -20.38
C VAL A 331 13.63 13.88 -20.99
N ARG A 332 12.55 14.31 -20.33
CA ARG A 332 11.67 15.38 -20.80
C ARG A 332 11.49 16.47 -19.75
N LEU A 333 11.41 17.72 -20.21
CA LEU A 333 10.86 18.84 -19.44
C LEU A 333 9.34 18.87 -19.64
N ILE A 334 8.58 18.81 -18.55
CA ILE A 334 7.11 18.82 -18.63
C ILE A 334 6.60 20.22 -18.24
N PRO A 335 5.67 20.82 -19.02
CA PRO A 335 5.05 22.08 -18.66
C PRO A 335 4.37 22.01 -17.29
N ARG A 336 4.61 23.02 -16.46
CA ARG A 336 4.01 23.11 -15.13
C ARG A 336 2.48 23.25 -15.23
N ASP A 337 1.77 22.21 -14.80
CA ASP A 337 0.34 22.31 -14.54
C ASP A 337 0.14 22.99 -13.18
N ARG A 338 -0.35 24.23 -13.21
CA ARG A 338 -0.58 25.06 -12.01
C ARG A 338 -1.69 24.51 -11.10
N SER A 339 -2.53 23.60 -11.59
CA SER A 339 -3.63 22.99 -10.84
C SER A 339 -3.26 21.68 -10.15
N ALA A 340 -2.24 20.98 -10.65
CA ALA A 340 -1.90 19.62 -10.21
C ALA A 340 -0.44 19.42 -9.79
N SER A 341 0.45 20.39 -10.03
CA SER A 341 1.90 20.26 -9.79
C SER A 341 2.39 21.23 -8.71
N MET A 342 3.37 20.82 -7.90
CA MET A 342 4.03 21.73 -6.97
C MET A 342 4.75 22.84 -7.77
N PRO A 343 4.97 24.03 -7.19
CA PRO A 343 5.60 25.15 -7.89
C PRO A 343 7.04 24.84 -8.35
N GLY A 344 7.27 24.81 -9.67
CA GLY A 344 8.58 24.61 -10.31
C GLY A 344 8.51 23.68 -11.54
N PRO A 345 9.55 23.64 -12.39
CA PRO A 345 9.71 22.63 -13.46
C PRO A 345 10.16 21.25 -12.94
N TYR A 346 9.89 20.22 -13.75
CA TYR A 346 10.22 18.83 -13.45
C TYR A 346 10.94 18.17 -14.62
N LEU A 347 11.95 17.37 -14.29
CA LEU A 347 12.61 16.44 -15.20
C LEU A 347 12.25 15.01 -14.79
N MET A 348 11.82 14.20 -15.76
CA MET A 348 11.45 12.80 -15.51
C MET A 348 12.28 11.85 -16.38
N LYS A 349 12.72 10.75 -15.78
CA LYS A 349 13.42 9.65 -16.46
C LYS A 349 12.76 8.32 -16.10
N ARG A 350 12.37 7.56 -17.12
CA ARG A 350 11.93 6.17 -16.94
C ARG A 350 13.15 5.25 -16.77
N ILE A 351 13.15 4.44 -15.72
CA ILE A 351 14.26 3.53 -15.38
C ILE A 351 14.00 2.11 -15.90
N ARG A 352 12.81 1.56 -15.69
CA ARG A 352 12.34 0.25 -16.21
C ARG A 352 10.85 0.33 -16.51
#